data_AF-A0A6F9B6S5-F1
#
_entry.id   AF-A0A6F9B6S5-F1
#
_cell.length_a   1.000
_cell.length_b   1.000
_cell.length_c   1.000
_cell.angle_alpha   90.00
_cell.angle_beta   90.00
_cell.angle_gamma   90.00
#
_symmetry.space_group_name_H-M   'P 1'
#
loop_
_entity.id
_entity.type
_entity.pdbx_description
1 polymer ?
#
loop_
_entity_poly.entity_id
_entity_poly.type
_entity_poly.pdbx_seq_one_letter_code
_entity_poly.pdbx_strand_id
1 'polypeptide(L)'
;DLPKPKTTEVLQKGVESVQEYSASEEREEGRRWRVFRIGDQEHKVDMKAIEPYKRVISHGGYYGDGLNAIIVFAVCYMPESNQPNYRYIMDNLFKYVIGTLELLVAENYMIVYLNGATSRKKMPSVGWLRKGYQQINR
;
A
#
# COMPACT_ATOMS: atom_id res chain seq x y z
N ASP A 1 -27.42 -26.47 61.24
CA ASP A 1 -27.39 -26.96 59.85
C ASP A 1 -27.45 -25.82 58.86
N LEU A 2 -26.37 -25.60 58.11
CA LEU A 2 -26.33 -24.58 57.04
C LEU A 2 -26.97 -25.13 55.76
N PRO A 3 -27.80 -24.34 55.04
CA PRO A 3 -28.37 -24.78 53.77
C PRO A 3 -27.30 -24.79 52.67
N LYS A 4 -27.23 -25.90 51.93
CA LYS A 4 -26.34 -26.08 50.77
C LYS A 4 -26.77 -25.15 49.62
N PRO A 5 -25.82 -24.57 48.86
CA PRO A 5 -26.14 -23.70 47.72
C PRO A 5 -26.76 -24.50 46.57
N LYS A 6 -27.75 -23.88 45.93
CA LYS A 6 -28.52 -24.39 44.80
C LYS A 6 -27.62 -24.56 43.58
N THR A 7 -27.78 -25.70 42.90
CA THR A 7 -27.22 -26.04 41.60
C THR A 7 -27.41 -24.87 40.64
N THR A 8 -26.32 -24.26 40.18
CA THR A 8 -26.37 -23.21 39.16
C THR A 8 -26.70 -23.88 37.84
N GLU A 9 -27.94 -23.68 37.40
CA GLU A 9 -28.42 -24.10 36.09
C GLU A 9 -27.53 -23.50 35.00
N VAL A 10 -27.08 -24.40 34.15
CA VAL A 10 -26.25 -24.19 32.97
C VAL A 10 -26.93 -23.16 32.07
N LEU A 11 -26.44 -21.92 32.06
CA LEU A 11 -26.77 -20.94 31.03
C LEU A 11 -25.85 -21.17 29.82
N GLN A 12 -26.02 -22.29 29.13
CA GLN A 12 -25.53 -22.46 27.77
C GLN A 12 -26.41 -21.60 26.84
N LYS A 13 -26.14 -20.30 26.78
CA LYS A 13 -26.69 -19.42 25.75
C LYS A 13 -25.58 -19.06 24.77
N GLY A 14 -25.53 -19.84 23.69
CA GLY A 14 -25.00 -19.47 22.38
C GLY A 14 -23.64 -18.77 22.37
N VAL A 15 -22.56 -19.53 22.59
CA VAL A 15 -21.30 -19.16 21.93
C VAL A 15 -21.42 -19.69 20.51
N GLU A 16 -21.84 -18.83 19.58
CA GLU A 16 -21.60 -19.10 18.16
C GLU A 16 -20.11 -19.38 18.02
N SER A 17 -19.77 -20.57 17.50
CA SER A 17 -18.38 -20.95 17.27
C SER A 17 -17.75 -19.89 16.37
N VAL A 18 -16.80 -19.11 16.89
CA VAL A 18 -16.00 -18.22 16.07
C VAL A 18 -15.33 -19.09 15.03
N GLN A 19 -15.59 -18.82 13.76
CA GLN A 19 -15.02 -19.57 12.66
C GLN A 19 -13.49 -19.41 12.75
N GLU A 20 -12.79 -20.49 13.11
CA GLU A 20 -11.33 -20.50 13.21
C GLU A 20 -10.75 -20.38 11.81
N TYR A 21 -10.31 -19.17 11.48
CA TYR A 21 -9.53 -18.91 10.28
C TYR A 21 -8.11 -19.44 10.48
N SER A 22 -7.52 -19.99 9.43
CA SER A 22 -6.11 -20.32 9.43
C SER A 22 -5.28 -19.04 9.66
N ALA A 23 -4.07 -19.18 10.22
CA ALA A 23 -3.15 -18.04 10.38
C ALA A 23 -2.83 -17.33 9.05
N SER A 24 -2.99 -18.02 7.90
CA SER A 24 -2.95 -17.42 6.57
C SER A 24 -4.17 -16.52 6.29
N GLU A 25 -5.37 -16.97 6.61
CA GLU A 25 -6.62 -16.26 6.35
C GLU A 25 -6.78 -15.03 7.26
N GLU A 26 -6.41 -15.12 8.55
CA GLU A 26 -6.38 -13.95 9.44
C GLU A 26 -5.36 -12.90 8.95
N ARG A 27 -4.23 -13.35 8.41
CA ARG A 27 -3.24 -12.47 7.78
C ARG A 27 -3.80 -11.80 6.53
N GLU A 28 -4.63 -12.50 5.75
CA GLU A 28 -5.27 -11.94 4.56
C GLU A 28 -6.38 -10.95 4.91
N GLU A 29 -7.19 -11.23 5.92
CA GLU A 29 -8.24 -10.35 6.44
C GLU A 29 -7.65 -9.07 7.04
N GLY A 30 -6.47 -9.18 7.66
CA GLY A 30 -5.70 -8.05 8.13
C GLY A 30 -5.14 -7.16 6.99
N ARG A 31 -5.18 -7.57 5.72
CA ARG A 31 -4.70 -6.78 4.57
C ARG A 31 -5.79 -5.86 4.05
N ARG A 32 -5.44 -4.59 3.87
CA ARG A 32 -6.35 -3.60 3.30
C ARG A 32 -6.15 -3.54 1.78
N TRP A 33 -6.80 -4.42 1.04
CA TRP A 33 -6.68 -4.44 -0.43
C TRP A 33 -7.35 -3.21 -1.07
N ARG A 34 -6.69 -2.64 -2.09
CA ARG A 34 -7.27 -1.64 -3.01
C ARG A 34 -6.99 -2.05 -4.45
N VAL A 35 -7.98 -1.91 -5.32
CA VAL A 35 -7.83 -2.15 -6.75
C VAL A 35 -7.48 -0.83 -7.44
N PHE A 36 -6.46 -0.86 -8.29
CA PHE A 36 -6.09 0.22 -9.20
C PHE A 36 -6.24 -0.27 -10.63
N ARG A 37 -6.79 0.58 -11.50
CA ARG A 37 -6.84 0.34 -12.94
C ARG A 37 -5.63 1.02 -13.58
N ILE A 38 -4.75 0.24 -14.17
CA ILE A 38 -3.53 0.73 -14.84
C ILE A 38 -3.67 0.32 -16.31
N GLY A 39 -4.14 1.27 -17.13
CA GLY A 39 -4.71 1.00 -18.46
C GLY A 39 -5.87 0.03 -18.43
N ASP A 40 -5.72 -1.08 -19.15
CA ASP A 40 -6.78 -2.09 -19.29
C ASP A 40 -6.67 -3.22 -18.26
N GLN A 41 -5.68 -3.15 -17.36
CA GLN A 41 -5.48 -4.17 -16.33
C GLN A 41 -5.85 -3.66 -14.94
N GLU A 42 -6.53 -4.52 -14.19
CA GLU A 42 -6.77 -4.31 -12.77
C GLU A 42 -5.64 -4.91 -11.93
N HIS A 43 -5.14 -4.11 -10.99
CA HIS A 43 -4.09 -4.52 -10.07
C HIS A 43 -4.54 -4.34 -8.62
N LYS A 44 -4.51 -5.44 -7.87
CA LYS A 44 -4.69 -5.42 -6.41
C LYS A 44 -3.39 -4.97 -5.72
N VAL A 45 -3.55 -4.05 -4.77
CA VAL A 45 -2.50 -3.47 -3.94
C VAL A 45 -2.84 -3.65 -2.48
N ASP A 46 -1.92 -4.22 -1.71
CA ASP A 46 -2.02 -4.33 -0.26
C ASP A 46 -1.65 -2.98 0.39
N MET A 47 -2.67 -2.21 0.76
CA MET A 47 -2.48 -0.87 1.31
C MET A 47 -1.88 -0.86 2.72
N LYS A 48 -1.91 -2.00 3.43
CA LYS A 48 -1.28 -2.13 4.75
C LYS A 48 0.23 -2.30 4.61
N ALA A 49 0.67 -3.14 3.68
CA ALA A 49 2.09 -3.36 3.43
C ALA A 49 2.84 -2.09 2.99
N ILE A 50 2.17 -1.21 2.25
CA ILE A 50 2.79 0.02 1.72
C ILE A 50 2.54 1.26 2.57
N GLU A 51 1.73 1.16 3.64
CA GLU A 51 1.35 2.30 4.48
C GLU A 51 2.54 3.18 4.90
N PRO A 52 3.68 2.62 5.37
CA PRO A 52 4.82 3.44 5.80
C PRO A 52 5.49 4.22 4.66
N TYR A 53 5.28 3.81 3.40
CA TYR A 53 6.02 4.29 2.23
C TYR A 53 5.15 5.14 1.29
N LYS A 54 3.86 5.36 1.61
CA LYS A 54 2.94 6.15 0.76
C LYS A 54 3.43 7.56 0.45
N ARG A 55 4.24 8.13 1.35
CA ARG A 55 4.87 9.45 1.19
C ARG A 55 5.92 9.51 0.07
N VAL A 56 6.27 8.38 -0.55
CA VAL A 56 7.14 8.35 -1.74
C VAL A 56 6.56 9.18 -2.88
N ILE A 57 5.24 9.32 -2.97
CA ILE A 57 4.56 10.14 -3.98
C ILE A 57 3.69 11.20 -3.28
N SER A 58 3.78 12.44 -3.72
CA SER A 58 2.95 13.53 -3.22
C SER A 58 2.66 14.58 -4.28
N HIS A 59 1.57 15.34 -4.11
CA HIS A 59 1.27 16.50 -4.94
C HIS A 59 2.07 17.72 -4.47
N GLY A 60 2.84 18.32 -5.37
CA GLY A 60 3.74 19.47 -5.13
C GLY A 60 3.13 20.82 -5.47
N GLY A 61 1.86 20.86 -5.88
CA GLY A 61 1.21 22.07 -6.40
C GLY A 61 0.99 21.99 -7.91
N TYR A 62 0.58 23.10 -8.50
CA TYR A 62 0.33 23.19 -9.94
C TYR A 62 1.40 24.06 -10.62
N TYR A 63 1.70 23.76 -11.87
CA TYR A 63 2.65 24.48 -12.72
C TYR A 63 1.92 25.23 -13.84
N GLY A 64 2.48 26.36 -14.28
CA GLY A 64 1.98 27.14 -15.40
C GLY A 64 0.65 27.84 -15.08
N ASP A 65 -0.34 27.62 -15.93
CA ASP A 65 -1.72 28.12 -15.83
C ASP A 65 -2.57 27.43 -14.75
N GLY A 66 -1.99 26.50 -13.99
CA GLY A 66 -2.67 25.76 -12.94
C GLY A 66 -3.31 24.46 -13.40
N LEU A 67 -3.20 24.11 -14.69
CA LEU A 67 -3.77 22.87 -15.24
C LEU A 67 -2.81 21.67 -15.15
N ASN A 68 -1.53 21.92 -14.86
CA ASN A 68 -0.50 20.89 -14.81
C ASN A 68 -0.12 20.55 -13.36
N ALA A 69 -0.39 19.33 -12.91
CA ALA A 69 -0.04 18.92 -11.55
C ALA A 69 1.47 18.61 -11.44
N ILE A 70 2.13 19.09 -10.39
CA ILE A 70 3.49 18.68 -10.02
C ILE A 70 3.39 17.47 -9.11
N ILE A 71 3.97 16.35 -9.51
CA ILE A 71 4.04 15.12 -8.72
C ILE A 71 5.47 14.92 -8.24
N VAL A 72 5.65 14.90 -6.93
CA VAL A 72 6.96 14.72 -6.30
C VAL A 72 7.15 13.25 -5.97
N PHE A 73 8.21 12.65 -6.51
CA PHE A 73 8.67 11.31 -6.16
C PHE A 73 9.91 11.38 -5.27
N ALA A 74 9.74 11.13 -3.97
CA ALA A 74 10.77 11.28 -2.95
C ALA A 74 11.35 9.93 -2.50
N VAL A 75 12.57 9.62 -2.95
CA VAL A 75 13.23 8.32 -2.74
C VAL A 75 13.58 8.08 -1.27
N CYS A 76 13.72 9.13 -0.47
CA CYS A 76 14.02 9.00 0.96
C CYS A 76 12.93 8.23 1.75
N TYR A 77 11.70 8.16 1.23
CA TYR A 77 10.60 7.39 1.78
C TYR A 77 10.48 5.97 1.23
N MET A 78 11.42 5.52 0.39
CA MET A 78 11.44 4.15 -0.11
C MET A 78 11.86 3.13 0.96
N PRO A 79 11.39 1.87 0.85
CA PRO A 79 11.86 0.78 1.70
C PRO A 79 13.36 0.53 1.49
N GLU A 80 14.05 0.10 2.55
CA GLU A 80 15.44 -0.34 2.44
C GLU A 80 15.52 -1.76 1.86
N SER A 81 16.52 -2.02 1.03
CA SER A 81 16.71 -3.28 0.30
C SER A 81 16.98 -4.49 1.19
N ASN A 82 17.37 -4.28 2.45
CA ASN A 82 17.58 -5.33 3.44
C ASN A 82 16.32 -5.68 4.25
N GLN A 83 15.19 -5.00 4.01
CA GLN A 83 13.96 -5.24 4.76
C GLN A 83 13.32 -6.59 4.37
N PRO A 84 12.69 -7.29 5.32
CA PRO A 84 11.95 -8.50 5.00
C PRO A 84 10.84 -8.18 4.00
N ASN A 85 10.57 -9.10 3.07
CA ASN A 85 9.55 -8.96 2.03
C ASN A 85 9.75 -7.73 1.11
N TYR A 86 10.97 -7.20 0.97
CA TYR A 86 11.28 -6.03 0.15
C TYR A 86 10.65 -6.08 -1.25
N ARG A 87 10.76 -7.22 -1.95
CA ARG A 87 10.18 -7.40 -3.29
C ARG A 87 8.66 -7.23 -3.29
N TYR A 88 7.97 -7.83 -2.32
CA TYR A 88 6.52 -7.70 -2.18
C TYR A 88 6.09 -6.26 -1.90
N ILE A 89 6.80 -5.56 -0.99
CA ILE A 89 6.54 -4.16 -0.68
C ILE A 89 6.76 -3.30 -1.92
N MET A 90 7.88 -3.49 -2.63
CA MET A 90 8.23 -2.76 -3.83
C MET A 90 7.25 -2.98 -4.98
N ASP A 91 6.74 -4.20 -5.16
CA ASP A 91 5.74 -4.51 -6.20
C ASP A 91 4.39 -3.84 -5.89
N ASN A 92 3.96 -3.84 -4.62
CA ASN A 92 2.75 -3.12 -4.21
C ASN A 92 2.92 -1.60 -4.29
N LEU A 93 4.09 -1.08 -3.89
CA LEU A 93 4.41 0.34 -3.93
C LEU A 93 4.45 0.85 -5.38
N PHE A 94 5.02 0.07 -6.29
CA PHE A 94 5.02 0.38 -7.72
C PHE A 94 3.61 0.53 -8.27
N LYS A 95 2.75 -0.48 -8.04
CA LYS A 95 1.35 -0.45 -8.48
C LYS A 95 0.59 0.72 -7.87
N TYR A 96 0.85 1.04 -6.60
CA TYR A 96 0.27 2.22 -5.94
C TYR A 96 0.69 3.53 -6.60
N VAL A 97 1.98 3.70 -6.91
CA VAL A 97 2.51 4.90 -7.57
C VAL A 97 1.88 5.07 -8.94
N ILE A 98 1.95 4.04 -9.79
CA ILE A 98 1.37 4.08 -11.15
C ILE A 98 -0.14 4.27 -11.09
N GLY A 99 -0.84 3.51 -10.25
CA GLY A 99 -2.29 3.64 -10.08
C GLY A 99 -2.72 5.00 -9.51
N THR A 100 -1.88 5.65 -8.72
CA THR A 100 -2.14 7.03 -8.27
C THR A 100 -1.99 8.01 -9.43
N LEU A 101 -0.96 7.85 -10.27
CA LEU A 101 -0.77 8.68 -11.47
C LEU A 101 -1.95 8.56 -12.44
N GLU A 102 -2.48 7.35 -12.66
CA GLU A 102 -3.65 7.08 -13.51
C GLU A 102 -4.95 7.71 -12.98
N LEU A 103 -5.08 7.88 -11.66
CA LEU A 103 -6.24 8.53 -11.05
C LEU A 103 -6.18 10.06 -11.09
N LEU A 104 -5.01 10.64 -11.37
CA LEU A 104 -4.87 12.08 -11.47
C LEU A 104 -5.48 12.54 -12.80
N VAL A 105 -6.65 13.19 -12.70
CA VAL A 105 -7.47 13.68 -13.82
C VAL A 105 -6.79 14.78 -14.64
N ALA A 106 -5.61 15.27 -14.22
CA ALA A 106 -4.85 16.20 -15.04
C ALA A 106 -4.28 15.44 -16.25
N GLU A 107 -4.71 15.78 -17.45
CA GLU A 107 -4.17 15.24 -18.71
C GLU A 107 -2.64 15.42 -18.79
N ASN A 108 -2.07 16.33 -18.01
CA ASN A 108 -0.66 16.64 -17.98
C ASN A 108 -0.15 16.82 -16.54
N TYR A 109 0.90 16.07 -16.18
CA TYR A 109 1.60 16.21 -14.91
C TYR A 109 3.12 16.19 -15.12
N MET A 110 3.84 16.91 -14.27
CA MET A 110 5.30 16.89 -14.22
C MET A 110 5.77 16.07 -13.02
N ILE A 111 6.54 15.01 -13.27
CA ILE A 111 7.16 14.24 -12.18
C ILE A 111 8.51 14.84 -11.81
N VAL A 112 8.67 15.26 -10.57
CA VAL A 112 9.95 15.69 -9.98
C VAL A 112 10.51 14.55 -9.13
N TYR A 113 11.66 14.02 -9.53
CA TYR A 113 12.36 12.94 -8.82
C TYR A 113 13.40 13.50 -7.84
N LEU A 114 13.20 13.27 -6.54
CA LEU A 114 14.07 13.74 -5.47
C LEU A 114 14.82 12.56 -4.82
N ASN A 115 16.14 12.55 -4.98
CA ASN A 115 17.05 11.53 -4.43
C ASN A 115 18.11 12.09 -3.48
N GLY A 116 18.03 13.37 -3.12
CA GLY A 116 18.98 14.02 -2.22
C GLY A 116 19.09 13.31 -0.86
N ALA A 117 20.31 13.24 -0.32
CA ALA A 117 20.65 12.65 0.98
C ALA A 117 20.11 11.22 1.24
N THR A 118 19.82 10.45 0.18
CA THR A 118 19.23 9.12 0.30
C THR A 118 20.30 8.03 0.28
N SER A 119 20.26 7.13 1.25
CA SER A 119 21.14 5.96 1.30
C SER A 119 20.96 5.08 0.06
N ARG A 120 22.05 4.50 -0.47
CA ARG A 120 22.00 3.53 -1.58
C ARG A 120 21.07 2.35 -1.29
N LYS A 121 20.83 2.02 -0.01
CA LYS A 121 19.91 0.95 0.40
C LYS A 121 18.45 1.25 0.07
N LYS A 122 18.06 2.51 -0.10
CA LYS A 122 16.68 2.93 -0.45
C LYS A 122 16.48 3.15 -1.94
N MET A 123 17.56 3.17 -2.72
CA MET A 123 17.46 3.41 -4.16
C MET A 123 16.73 2.25 -4.84
N PRO A 124 15.68 2.50 -5.63
CA PRO A 124 15.08 1.47 -6.47
C PRO A 124 16.11 0.94 -7.47
N SER A 125 15.95 -0.32 -7.87
CA SER A 125 16.80 -0.90 -8.92
C SER A 125 16.55 -0.21 -10.26
N VAL A 126 17.56 -0.22 -11.14
CA VAL A 126 17.42 0.31 -12.51
C VAL A 126 16.29 -0.39 -13.26
N GLY A 127 16.08 -1.69 -13.02
CA GLY A 127 14.95 -2.44 -13.59
C GLY A 127 13.59 -1.93 -13.14
N TRP A 128 13.46 -1.52 -11.87
CA TRP A 128 12.24 -0.93 -11.34
C TRP A 128 11.94 0.44 -11.98
N LEU A 129 12.97 1.30 -12.10
CA LEU A 129 12.85 2.58 -12.78
C LEU A 129 12.45 2.42 -14.24
N ARG A 130 13.12 1.51 -14.98
CA ARG A 130 12.80 1.23 -16.38
C ARG A 130 11.36 0.77 -16.57
N LYS A 131 10.88 -0.12 -15.68
CA LYS A 131 9.49 -0.58 -15.68
C LYS A 131 8.52 0.60 -15.44
N GLY A 132 8.87 1.51 -14.52
CA GLY A 132 8.11 2.73 -14.27
C GLY A 132 7.98 3.61 -15.51
N TYR A 133 9.10 3.96 -16.14
CA TYR A 133 9.12 4.76 -17.35
C TYR A 133 8.28 4.13 -18.48
N GLN A 134 8.34 2.82 -18.65
CA GLN A 134 7.56 2.11 -19.67
C GLN A 134 6.05 2.13 -19.41
N GLN A 135 5.61 2.19 -18.14
CA GLN A 135 4.17 2.25 -17.82
C GLN A 135 3.61 3.67 -17.77
N ILE A 136 4.44 4.68 -17.49
CA ILE A 136 4.04 6.08 -17.41
C ILE A 136 3.95 6.73 -18.79
N ASN A 137 4.89 6.40 -19.69
CA ASN A 137 5.02 7.04 -20.99
C ASN A 137 4.07 6.43 -22.04
N ARG A 138 2.77 6.53 -21.81
CA ARG A 138 1.72 6.20 -22.78
C ARG A 138 1.47 7.34 -23.76
#